data_AF-A0A7R9L9R4-F1
#
_entry.id   AF-A0A7R9L9R4-F1
#
_cell.length_a   1.000
_cell.length_b   1.000
_cell.length_c   1.000
_cell.angle_alpha   90.00
_cell.angle_beta   90.00
_cell.angle_gamma   90.00
#
_symmetry.space_group_name_H-M   'P 1'
#
loop_
_entity.id
_entity.type
_entity.pdbx_description
1 polymer ?
#
loop_
_entity_poly.entity_id
_entity_poly.type
_entity_poly.pdbx_seq_one_letter_code
_entity_poly.pdbx_strand_id
1 'polypeptide(L)'
;MVLINSETHQAMVTRQRIKTNAKRGGLLAGIGGLIVIGFPMLVSTGMNSPVGFQIKEGNVITSAWLDVPLPIYNAIYVWNIENPAEFRRGAKAKLREMGPYVYKQHRWKEVISWGRNQESVKFWALSSWEFNEERTVGTQKDKITMINLPVYAMAAVVRGLVEKLPLSFAIAPVAFGAVNVLFMTHGEGLLKEMTVADLVEGYPFRILDTIDVLTKPLTWFGIKLPDTGMPQNKFGLLHVKNFTKGGPYEVYTGQQGTKFLKFISYQDK
;
A
#
# COMPACT_ATOMS: atom_id res chain seq x y z
N MET A 1 -62.64 20.75 45.69
CA MET A 1 -61.85 20.82 44.44
C MET A 1 -60.53 20.10 44.69
N VAL A 2 -60.23 19.13 43.84
CA VAL A 2 -59.35 17.98 44.08
C VAL A 2 -57.87 18.37 43.98
N LEU A 3 -57.10 18.26 45.08
CA LEU A 3 -55.63 18.48 45.08
C LEU A 3 -54.83 17.31 45.69
N ILE A 4 -55.47 16.15 45.91
CA ILE A 4 -54.80 14.92 46.39
C ILE A 4 -54.83 13.91 45.24
N ASN A 5 -54.10 14.15 44.14
CA ASN A 5 -53.98 13.11 43.09
C ASN A 5 -52.82 13.26 42.10
N SER A 6 -51.97 14.30 42.16
CA SER A 6 -50.89 14.43 41.17
C SER A 6 -49.62 13.65 41.55
N GLU A 7 -49.21 13.71 42.83
CA GLU A 7 -47.98 13.05 43.30
C GLU A 7 -48.12 11.53 43.37
N THR A 8 -49.23 11.02 43.87
CA THR A 8 -49.54 9.59 43.92
C THR A 8 -49.64 8.99 42.51
N HIS A 9 -50.25 9.73 41.58
CA HIS A 9 -50.35 9.34 40.18
C HIS A 9 -48.98 9.37 39.47
N GLN A 10 -48.15 10.40 39.72
CA GLN A 10 -46.78 10.45 39.20
C GLN A 10 -45.89 9.33 39.76
N ALA A 11 -45.99 9.02 41.05
CA ALA A 11 -45.26 7.92 41.67
C ALA A 11 -45.68 6.56 41.10
N MET A 12 -46.98 6.37 40.85
CA MET A 12 -47.51 5.14 40.25
C MET A 12 -47.04 4.96 38.79
N VAL A 13 -47.10 6.02 37.98
CA VAL A 13 -46.59 6.03 36.59
C VAL A 13 -45.08 5.77 36.56
N THR A 14 -44.32 6.35 37.49
CA THR A 14 -42.86 6.15 37.59
C THR A 14 -42.52 4.70 37.94
N ARG A 15 -43.22 4.08 38.91
CA ARG A 15 -43.05 2.65 39.22
C ARG A 15 -43.42 1.74 38.05
N GLN A 16 -44.46 2.08 37.29
CA GLN A 16 -44.85 1.33 36.08
C GLN A 16 -43.79 1.44 34.98
N ARG A 17 -43.22 2.63 34.77
CA ARG A 17 -42.11 2.86 33.83
C ARG A 17 -40.86 2.07 34.24
N ILE A 18 -40.49 2.08 35.52
CA ILE A 18 -39.34 1.31 36.04
C ILE A 18 -39.54 -0.19 35.81
N LYS A 19 -40.72 -0.74 36.13
CA LYS A 19 -41.02 -2.17 35.88
C LYS A 19 -40.98 -2.52 34.38
N THR A 20 -41.45 -1.62 33.53
CA THR A 20 -41.46 -1.82 32.07
C THR A 20 -40.05 -1.75 31.49
N ASN A 21 -39.24 -0.80 31.95
CA ASN A 21 -37.84 -0.66 31.55
C ASN A 21 -36.99 -1.84 32.05
N ALA A 22 -37.23 -2.33 33.26
CA ALA A 22 -36.57 -3.53 33.78
C ALA A 22 -36.89 -4.78 32.94
N LYS A 23 -38.15 -4.97 32.52
CA LYS A 23 -38.53 -6.06 31.61
C LYS A 23 -37.85 -5.95 30.24
N ARG A 24 -37.80 -4.73 29.66
CA ARG A 24 -37.10 -4.46 28.40
C ARG A 24 -35.59 -4.71 28.53
N GLY A 25 -34.98 -4.28 29.62
CA GLY A 25 -33.57 -4.54 29.92
C GLY A 25 -33.26 -6.03 30.05
N GLY A 26 -34.10 -6.79 30.76
CA GLY A 26 -33.96 -8.25 30.87
C GLY A 26 -34.09 -8.97 29.52
N LEU A 27 -35.02 -8.54 28.66
CA LEU A 27 -35.16 -9.09 27.31
C LEU A 27 -33.92 -8.81 26.44
N LEU A 28 -33.42 -7.57 26.45
CA LEU A 28 -32.21 -7.19 25.72
C LEU A 28 -30.97 -7.94 26.22
N ALA A 29 -30.83 -8.11 27.54
CA ALA A 29 -29.75 -8.90 28.13
C ALA A 29 -29.85 -10.38 27.75
N GLY A 30 -31.06 -10.95 27.71
CA GLY A 30 -31.30 -12.32 27.25
C GLY A 30 -30.94 -12.53 25.78
N ILE A 31 -31.37 -11.61 24.90
CA ILE A 31 -31.01 -11.62 23.48
C ILE A 31 -29.49 -11.44 23.32
N GLY A 32 -28.88 -10.50 24.05
CA GLY A 32 -27.44 -10.31 24.06
C GLY A 32 -26.67 -11.56 24.48
N GLY A 33 -27.13 -12.24 25.54
CA GLY A 33 -26.55 -13.51 25.99
C GLY A 33 -26.67 -14.62 24.95
N LEU A 34 -27.82 -14.75 24.29
CA LEU A 34 -28.02 -15.70 23.20
C LEU A 34 -27.13 -15.40 21.99
N ILE A 35 -26.89 -14.13 21.68
CA ILE A 35 -25.97 -13.72 20.62
C ILE A 35 -24.53 -14.06 21.01
N VAL A 36 -24.09 -13.75 22.24
CA VAL A 36 -22.73 -14.02 22.71
C VAL A 36 -22.43 -15.52 22.77
N ILE A 37 -23.41 -16.36 23.11
CA ILE A 37 -23.26 -17.82 23.15
C ILE A 37 -23.42 -18.44 21.77
N GLY A 38 -24.40 -17.97 20.98
CA GLY A 38 -24.73 -18.52 19.67
C GLY A 38 -23.77 -18.10 18.56
N PHE A 39 -23.18 -16.91 18.64
CA PHE A 39 -22.28 -16.39 17.60
C PHE A 39 -20.99 -17.22 17.46
N PRO A 40 -20.27 -17.59 18.54
CA PRO A 40 -19.14 -18.52 18.44
C PRO A 40 -19.53 -19.88 17.86
N MET A 41 -20.74 -20.37 18.15
CA MET A 41 -21.23 -21.65 17.61
C MET A 41 -21.52 -21.55 16.10
N LEU A 42 -22.14 -20.46 15.64
CA LEU A 42 -22.36 -20.20 14.22
C LEU A 42 -21.04 -19.99 13.47
N VAL A 43 -20.11 -19.24 14.04
CA VAL A 43 -18.78 -19.02 13.45
C VAL A 43 -18.01 -20.34 13.38
N SER A 44 -17.97 -21.12 14.47
CA SER A 44 -17.27 -22.41 14.48
C SER A 44 -17.92 -23.43 13.55
N THR A 45 -19.25 -23.46 13.44
CA THR A 45 -19.96 -24.33 12.50
C THR A 45 -19.74 -23.89 11.06
N GLY A 46 -19.71 -22.58 10.79
CA GLY A 46 -19.31 -22.03 9.50
C GLY A 46 -17.88 -22.42 9.14
N MET A 47 -16.92 -22.18 10.03
CA MET A 47 -15.50 -22.51 9.85
C MET A 47 -15.22 -24.01 9.71
N ASN A 48 -15.96 -24.85 10.44
CA ASN A 48 -15.81 -26.31 10.40
C ASN A 48 -16.66 -26.97 9.30
N SER A 49 -17.55 -26.22 8.65
CA SER A 49 -18.30 -26.74 7.50
C SER A 49 -17.35 -26.89 6.29
N PRO A 50 -17.44 -27.99 5.52
CA PRO A 50 -16.70 -28.16 4.26
C PRO A 50 -16.97 -27.09 3.19
N VAL A 51 -17.90 -26.17 3.47
CA VAL A 51 -18.45 -25.15 2.58
C VAL A 51 -18.01 -23.73 3.00
N GLY A 52 -17.59 -23.51 4.26
CA GLY A 52 -17.64 -22.18 4.85
C GLY A 52 -16.50 -21.21 4.52
N PHE A 53 -15.24 -21.67 4.40
CA PHE A 53 -14.09 -20.80 4.11
C PHE A 53 -12.99 -21.58 3.40
N GLN A 54 -13.24 -21.97 2.15
CA GLN A 54 -12.26 -22.69 1.34
C GLN A 54 -12.17 -22.06 -0.05
N ILE A 55 -10.94 -21.95 -0.56
CA ILE A 55 -10.68 -21.61 -1.96
C ILE A 55 -10.79 -22.91 -2.76
N LYS A 56 -11.93 -23.14 -3.39
CA LYS A 56 -12.20 -24.26 -4.28
C LYS A 56 -12.71 -23.78 -5.62
N GLU A 57 -12.35 -24.48 -6.67
CA GLU A 57 -12.80 -24.14 -8.01
C GLU A 57 -14.34 -24.08 -8.08
N GLY A 58 -14.87 -23.01 -8.67
CA GLY A 58 -16.31 -22.82 -8.90
C GLY A 58 -17.14 -22.32 -7.71
N ASN A 59 -16.58 -22.10 -6.52
CA ASN A 59 -17.34 -21.53 -5.40
C ASN A 59 -17.30 -19.98 -5.35
N VAL A 60 -18.29 -19.39 -4.69
CA VAL A 60 -18.45 -17.92 -4.59
C VAL A 60 -17.26 -17.26 -3.87
N ILE A 61 -16.69 -17.94 -2.88
CA ILE A 61 -15.54 -17.44 -2.10
C ILE A 61 -14.32 -17.30 -3.00
N THR A 62 -14.06 -18.29 -3.86
CA THR A 62 -12.98 -18.26 -4.86
C THR A 62 -13.22 -17.17 -5.86
N SER A 63 -14.44 -16.99 -6.38
CA SER A 63 -14.75 -15.88 -7.30
C SER A 63 -14.43 -14.52 -6.67
N ALA A 64 -14.88 -14.26 -5.44
CA ALA A 64 -14.61 -13.01 -4.73
C ALA A 64 -13.13 -12.86 -4.30
N TRP A 65 -12.40 -13.97 -4.15
CA TRP A 65 -10.97 -13.96 -3.87
C TRP A 65 -10.13 -13.74 -5.13
N LEU A 66 -10.54 -14.31 -6.26
CA LEU A 66 -9.92 -14.13 -7.57
C LEU A 66 -10.13 -12.72 -8.07
N ASP A 67 -11.33 -12.17 -7.93
CA ASP A 67 -11.66 -10.80 -8.31
C ASP A 67 -12.37 -10.10 -7.15
N VAL A 68 -11.70 -9.11 -6.55
CA VAL A 68 -12.19 -8.45 -5.35
C VAL A 68 -13.39 -7.56 -5.73
N PRO A 69 -14.61 -7.87 -5.26
CA PRO A 69 -15.83 -7.18 -5.72
C PRO A 69 -16.01 -5.79 -5.12
N LEU A 70 -15.13 -5.38 -4.20
CA LEU A 70 -15.21 -4.12 -3.48
C LEU A 70 -14.21 -3.10 -4.06
N PRO A 71 -14.62 -1.84 -4.29
CA PRO A 71 -13.70 -0.81 -4.73
C PRO A 71 -12.71 -0.48 -3.62
N ILE A 72 -11.41 -0.55 -3.94
CA ILE A 72 -10.33 -0.17 -3.02
C ILE A 72 -9.89 1.24 -3.43
N TYR A 73 -9.99 2.21 -2.52
CA TYR A 73 -9.50 3.57 -2.76
C TYR A 73 -8.21 3.81 -1.98
N ASN A 74 -7.18 4.30 -2.67
CA ASN A 74 -5.90 4.63 -2.07
C ASN A 74 -5.71 6.14 -2.13
N ALA A 75 -5.66 6.79 -0.97
CA ALA A 75 -5.42 8.22 -0.86
C ALA A 75 -3.92 8.50 -0.68
N ILE A 76 -3.35 9.30 -1.56
CA ILE A 76 -1.96 9.75 -1.50
C ILE A 76 -1.94 11.19 -0.95
N TYR A 77 -1.13 11.41 0.08
CA TYR A 77 -0.84 12.73 0.64
C TYR A 77 0.62 13.07 0.38
N VAL A 78 0.87 14.28 -0.11
CA VAL A 78 2.19 14.74 -0.51
C VAL A 78 2.62 15.90 0.37
N TRP A 79 3.87 15.86 0.84
CA TRP A 79 4.47 16.96 1.62
C TRP A 79 5.27 17.87 0.69
N ASN A 80 4.69 19.02 0.34
CA ASN A 80 5.34 20.06 -0.46
C ASN A 80 6.28 20.92 0.39
N ILE A 81 7.50 21.16 -0.07
CA ILE A 81 8.45 22.08 0.57
C ILE A 81 8.15 23.51 0.11
N GLU A 82 7.76 24.38 1.04
CA GLU A 82 7.39 25.78 0.74
C GLU A 82 8.59 26.74 0.71
N ASN A 83 9.72 26.36 1.31
CA ASN A 83 10.94 27.18 1.41
C ASN A 83 12.17 26.50 0.76
N PRO A 84 12.12 26.13 -0.53
CA PRO A 84 13.16 25.31 -1.16
C PRO A 84 14.52 26.02 -1.25
N ALA A 85 14.54 27.36 -1.30
CA ALA A 85 15.79 28.12 -1.35
C ALA A 85 16.49 28.15 0.02
N GLU A 86 15.74 28.40 1.10
CA GLU A 86 16.23 28.39 2.47
C GLU A 86 16.67 26.99 2.89
N PHE A 87 15.86 25.98 2.55
CA PHE A 87 16.17 24.58 2.86
C PHE A 87 17.50 24.14 2.24
N ARG A 88 17.76 24.53 0.98
CA ARG A 88 19.05 24.28 0.31
C ARG A 88 20.24 24.95 1.01
N ARG A 89 20.03 26.03 1.74
CA ARG A 89 21.05 26.72 2.55
C ARG A 89 21.19 26.16 3.97
N GLY A 90 20.48 25.09 4.31
CA GLY A 90 20.54 24.43 5.62
C GLY A 90 19.45 24.87 6.60
N ALA A 91 18.48 25.69 6.20
CA ALA A 91 17.33 25.99 7.05
C ALA A 91 16.40 24.77 7.18
N LYS A 92 15.57 24.75 8.22
CA LYS A 92 14.53 23.71 8.39
C LYS A 92 13.48 23.80 7.28
N ALA A 93 13.07 22.66 6.72
CA ALA A 93 11.99 22.61 5.73
C ALA A 93 10.65 23.02 6.35
N LYS A 94 9.93 23.91 5.66
CA LYS A 94 8.51 24.22 5.88
C LYS A 94 7.71 23.32 4.94
N LEU A 95 6.93 22.42 5.51
CA LEU A 95 6.17 21.43 4.76
C LEU A 95 4.68 21.79 4.77
N ARG A 96 4.04 21.66 3.61
CA ARG A 96 2.58 21.74 3.45
C ARG A 96 2.06 20.41 2.93
N GLU A 97 1.12 19.81 3.64
CA GLU A 97 0.41 18.63 3.16
C GLU A 97 -0.51 19.01 1.99
N MET A 98 -0.51 18.21 0.93
CA MET A 98 -1.38 18.34 -0.22
C MET A 98 -2.05 17.00 -0.50
N GLY A 99 -3.37 17.01 -0.69
CA GLY A 99 -4.15 15.81 -0.96
C GLY A 99 -5.52 15.83 -0.25
N PRO A 100 -6.25 14.69 -0.28
CA PRO A 100 -5.84 13.43 -0.90
C PRO A 100 -5.85 13.48 -2.43
N TYR A 101 -4.91 12.78 -3.06
CA TYR A 101 -4.96 12.35 -4.47
C TYR A 101 -5.36 10.88 -4.49
N VAL A 102 -6.57 10.59 -4.96
CA VAL A 102 -7.20 9.29 -4.78
C VAL A 102 -7.07 8.44 -6.04
N TYR A 103 -6.61 7.20 -5.87
CA TYR A 103 -6.56 6.19 -6.92
C TYR A 103 -7.47 5.01 -6.57
N LYS A 104 -8.38 4.67 -7.48
CA LYS A 104 -9.18 3.46 -7.42
C LYS A 104 -8.28 2.29 -7.85
N GLN A 105 -8.13 1.33 -6.96
CA GLN A 105 -7.39 0.11 -7.20
C GLN A 105 -8.35 -1.05 -7.44
N HIS A 106 -8.15 -1.75 -8.54
CA HIS A 106 -8.79 -3.04 -8.80
C HIS A 106 -7.74 -4.14 -8.61
N ARG A 107 -8.10 -5.23 -7.92
CA ARG A 107 -7.19 -6.33 -7.61
C ARG A 107 -7.82 -7.64 -8.07
N TRP A 108 -7.07 -8.37 -8.87
CA TRP A 108 -7.46 -9.71 -9.30
C TRP A 108 -6.28 -10.68 -9.21
N LYS A 109 -6.58 -11.97 -9.37
CA LYS A 109 -5.60 -13.05 -9.35
C LYS A 109 -5.79 -13.93 -10.56
N GLU A 110 -4.67 -14.35 -11.15
CA GLU A 110 -4.65 -15.35 -12.21
C GLU A 110 -4.12 -16.66 -11.63
N VAL A 111 -4.95 -17.69 -11.59
CA VAL A 111 -4.53 -19.02 -11.11
C VAL A 111 -3.54 -19.61 -12.10
N ILE A 112 -2.43 -20.09 -11.57
CA ILE A 112 -1.40 -20.84 -12.31
C ILE A 112 -1.73 -22.33 -12.23
N SER A 113 -1.93 -22.84 -11.02
CA SER A 113 -2.22 -24.25 -10.79
C SER A 113 -2.84 -24.48 -9.42
N TRP A 114 -3.48 -25.64 -9.26
CA TRP A 114 -3.97 -26.15 -7.99
C TRP A 114 -3.06 -27.29 -7.52
N GLY A 115 -2.78 -27.32 -6.21
CA GLY A 115 -2.05 -28.41 -5.58
C GLY A 115 -2.87 -29.70 -5.53
N ARG A 116 -2.24 -30.78 -5.07
CA ARG A 116 -2.90 -32.08 -4.91
C ARG A 116 -4.16 -31.93 -4.07
N ASN A 117 -5.24 -32.56 -4.51
CA ASN A 117 -6.58 -32.49 -3.90
C ASN A 117 -7.18 -31.08 -3.80
N GLN A 118 -6.56 -30.01 -4.34
CA GLN A 118 -6.86 -28.60 -4.08
C GLN A 118 -6.46 -28.10 -2.68
N GLU A 119 -5.39 -28.65 -2.09
CA GLU A 119 -4.91 -28.21 -0.75
C GLU A 119 -4.17 -26.87 -0.81
N SER A 120 -3.57 -26.56 -1.96
CA SER A 120 -2.93 -25.29 -2.26
C SER A 120 -3.39 -24.73 -3.59
N VAL A 121 -3.19 -23.43 -3.78
CA VAL A 121 -3.39 -22.74 -5.05
C VAL A 121 -2.20 -21.82 -5.32
N LYS A 122 -1.65 -21.92 -6.52
CA LYS A 122 -0.58 -21.07 -7.02
C LYS A 122 -1.16 -20.03 -7.97
N PHE A 123 -0.82 -18.76 -7.81
CA PHE A 123 -1.42 -17.66 -8.58
C PHE A 123 -0.48 -16.45 -8.74
N TRP A 124 -0.79 -15.62 -9.74
CA TRP A 124 -0.27 -14.25 -9.86
C TRP A 124 -1.25 -13.29 -9.20
N ALA A 125 -0.76 -12.34 -8.42
CA ALA A 125 -1.56 -11.22 -7.94
C ALA A 125 -1.36 -10.03 -8.88
N LEU A 126 -2.44 -9.44 -9.37
CA LEU A 126 -2.41 -8.28 -10.24
C LEU A 126 -3.21 -7.14 -9.63
N SER A 127 -2.84 -5.92 -10.00
CA SER A 127 -3.64 -4.75 -9.68
C SER A 127 -3.56 -3.71 -10.77
N SER A 128 -4.67 -3.00 -10.96
CA SER A 128 -4.70 -1.78 -11.75
C SER A 128 -5.01 -0.59 -10.86
N TRP A 129 -4.55 0.58 -11.29
CA TRP A 129 -4.68 1.84 -10.57
C TRP A 129 -5.21 2.89 -11.52
N GLU A 130 -6.35 3.47 -11.17
CA GLU A 130 -7.05 4.49 -11.96
C GLU A 130 -7.22 5.74 -11.09
N PHE A 131 -6.84 6.89 -11.61
CA PHE A 131 -7.01 8.15 -10.88
C PHE A 131 -8.50 8.46 -10.72
N ASN A 132 -8.91 8.89 -9.52
CA ASN A 132 -10.28 9.23 -9.21
C ASN A 132 -10.39 10.73 -8.95
N GLU A 133 -10.83 11.47 -9.97
CA GLU A 133 -11.01 12.93 -9.92
C GLU A 133 -12.04 13.34 -8.86
N GLU A 134 -13.18 12.64 -8.77
CA GLU A 134 -14.29 13.00 -7.87
C GLU A 134 -13.93 12.96 -6.38
N ARG A 135 -13.00 12.07 -5.99
CA ARG A 135 -12.56 11.91 -4.59
C ARG A 135 -11.24 12.61 -4.31
N THR A 136 -10.65 13.28 -5.30
CA THR A 136 -9.42 14.03 -5.16
C THR A 136 -9.71 15.50 -4.89
N VAL A 137 -9.00 16.12 -3.94
CA VAL A 137 -9.19 17.55 -3.63
C VAL A 137 -8.46 18.46 -4.62
N GLY A 138 -7.28 18.03 -5.09
CA GLY A 138 -6.44 18.79 -6.03
C GLY A 138 -6.53 18.28 -7.46
N THR A 139 -5.44 18.42 -8.21
CA THR A 139 -5.30 17.85 -9.55
C THR A 139 -3.97 17.12 -9.69
N GLN A 140 -3.87 16.14 -10.58
CA GLN A 140 -2.57 15.50 -10.86
C GLN A 140 -1.52 16.50 -11.39
N LYS A 141 -1.96 17.65 -11.91
CA LYS A 141 -1.11 18.74 -12.42
C LYS A 141 -0.61 19.68 -11.32
N ASP A 142 -1.03 19.48 -10.08
CA ASP A 142 -0.58 20.30 -8.96
C ASP A 142 0.93 20.22 -8.82
N LYS A 143 1.58 21.38 -8.79
CA LYS A 143 3.03 21.49 -8.70
C LYS A 143 3.48 21.29 -7.25
N ILE A 144 4.47 20.45 -7.08
CA ILE A 144 5.09 20.12 -5.80
C ILE A 144 6.61 20.25 -5.90
N THR A 145 7.23 20.63 -4.78
CA THR A 145 8.67 20.59 -4.60
C THR A 145 8.99 19.60 -3.50
N MET A 146 9.80 18.59 -3.82
CA MET A 146 10.18 17.55 -2.86
C MET A 146 11.64 17.12 -3.03
N ILE A 147 12.11 16.28 -2.11
CA ILE A 147 13.42 15.64 -2.22
C ILE A 147 13.43 14.76 -3.48
N ASN A 148 14.47 14.90 -4.29
CA ASN A 148 14.72 14.10 -5.47
C ASN A 148 15.16 12.70 -5.08
N LEU A 149 14.20 11.78 -4.95
CA LEU A 149 14.43 10.43 -4.43
C LEU A 149 15.47 9.63 -5.24
N PRO A 150 15.45 9.62 -6.60
CA PRO A 150 16.49 8.97 -7.39
C PRO A 150 17.90 9.52 -7.16
N VAL A 151 18.06 10.84 -7.08
CA VAL A 151 19.36 11.47 -6.77
C VAL A 151 19.86 11.06 -5.39
N TYR A 152 18.98 11.08 -4.39
CA TYR A 152 19.32 10.64 -3.04
C TYR A 152 19.72 9.16 -3.00
N ALA A 153 18.94 8.29 -3.64
CA ALA A 153 19.21 6.86 -3.71
C ALA A 153 20.55 6.57 -4.42
N MET A 154 20.81 7.24 -5.54
CA MET A 154 22.08 7.13 -6.26
C MET A 154 23.26 7.55 -5.38
N ALA A 155 23.17 8.69 -4.69
CA ALA A 155 24.22 9.15 -3.80
C ALA A 155 24.48 8.15 -2.65
N ALA A 156 23.42 7.56 -2.08
CA ALA A 156 23.54 6.54 -1.05
C ALA A 156 24.20 5.25 -1.56
N VAL A 157 23.83 4.78 -2.76
CA VAL A 157 24.44 3.61 -3.41
C VAL A 157 25.92 3.87 -3.68
N VAL A 158 26.27 5.01 -4.29
CA VAL A 158 27.66 5.39 -4.56
C VAL A 158 28.47 5.43 -3.27
N ARG A 159 27.94 6.07 -2.24
CA ARG A 159 28.58 6.11 -0.92
C ARG A 159 28.84 4.70 -0.39
N GLY A 160 27.83 3.83 -0.39
CA GLY A 160 27.97 2.46 0.08
C GLY A 160 28.93 1.58 -0.75
N LEU A 161 29.09 1.87 -2.04
CA LEU A 161 30.10 1.22 -2.88
C LEU A 161 31.51 1.73 -2.56
N VAL A 162 31.69 3.04 -2.47
CA VAL A 162 32.99 3.68 -2.20
C VAL A 162 33.52 3.30 -0.82
N GLU A 163 32.67 3.28 0.20
CA GLU A 163 33.05 2.92 1.57
C GLU A 163 33.58 1.49 1.70
N LYS A 164 33.23 0.59 0.77
CA LYS A 164 33.69 -0.81 0.75
C LYS A 164 35.04 -0.99 0.04
N LEU A 165 35.54 0.02 -0.67
CA LEU A 165 36.78 -0.10 -1.44
C LEU A 165 38.02 0.16 -0.56
N PRO A 166 39.15 -0.52 -0.82
CA PRO A 166 40.42 -0.15 -0.22
C PRO A 166 40.80 1.28 -0.66
N LEU A 167 41.45 2.03 0.23
CA LEU A 167 41.83 3.43 -0.01
C LEU A 167 40.62 4.35 -0.32
N SER A 168 39.46 4.07 0.27
CA SER A 168 38.23 4.85 0.07
C SER A 168 38.41 6.36 0.30
N PHE A 169 39.30 6.77 1.22
CA PHE A 169 39.63 8.17 1.47
C PHE A 169 40.20 8.90 0.23
N ALA A 170 40.96 8.20 -0.63
CA ALA A 170 41.54 8.76 -1.85
C ALA A 170 40.56 8.67 -3.04
N ILE A 171 39.75 7.61 -3.08
CA ILE A 171 38.77 7.37 -4.16
C ILE A 171 37.52 8.24 -3.99
N ALA A 172 37.10 8.49 -2.76
CA ALA A 172 35.84 9.19 -2.46
C ALA A 172 35.74 10.57 -3.11
N PRO A 173 36.74 11.48 -3.01
CA PRO A 173 36.65 12.79 -3.66
C PRO A 173 36.45 12.70 -5.18
N VAL A 174 37.12 11.74 -5.83
CA VAL A 174 37.01 11.51 -7.27
C VAL A 174 35.62 10.96 -7.64
N ALA A 175 35.16 9.93 -6.91
CA ALA A 175 33.86 9.32 -7.15
C ALA A 175 32.71 10.32 -6.93
N PHE A 176 32.70 11.04 -5.80
CA PHE A 176 31.70 12.06 -5.53
C PHE A 176 31.81 13.26 -6.48
N GLY A 177 33.02 13.64 -6.90
CA GLY A 177 33.23 14.66 -7.92
C GLY A 177 32.59 14.27 -9.26
N ALA A 178 32.81 13.04 -9.74
CA ALA A 178 32.21 12.53 -10.96
C ALA A 178 30.67 12.49 -10.89
N VAL A 179 30.11 12.03 -9.77
CA VAL A 179 28.65 12.02 -9.54
C VAL A 179 28.09 13.44 -9.49
N ASN A 180 28.79 14.38 -8.84
CA ASN A 180 28.36 15.77 -8.81
C ASN A 180 28.36 16.40 -10.21
N VAL A 181 29.35 16.08 -11.06
CA VAL A 181 29.35 16.50 -12.47
C VAL A 181 28.13 15.95 -13.20
N LEU A 182 27.79 14.67 -13.01
CA LEU A 182 26.57 14.09 -13.60
C LEU A 182 25.29 14.79 -13.13
N PHE A 183 25.19 15.13 -11.84
CA PHE A 183 24.06 15.89 -11.31
C PHE A 183 23.97 17.27 -11.97
N MET A 184 25.09 17.99 -12.06
CA MET A 184 25.14 19.32 -12.67
C MET A 184 24.82 19.30 -14.17
N THR A 185 25.37 18.36 -14.95
CA THR A 185 25.14 18.29 -16.40
C THR A 185 23.69 17.93 -16.75
N HIS A 186 23.02 17.15 -15.90
CA HIS A 186 21.61 16.80 -16.06
C HIS A 186 20.64 17.82 -15.41
N GLY A 187 21.16 18.86 -14.76
CA GLY A 187 20.32 19.80 -14.00
C GLY A 187 19.57 19.14 -12.85
N GLU A 188 20.08 18.02 -12.34
CA GLU A 188 19.50 17.30 -11.21
C GLU A 188 20.07 17.85 -9.90
N GLY A 189 19.19 18.06 -8.92
CA GLY A 189 19.56 18.57 -7.60
C GLY A 189 18.86 17.81 -6.49
N LEU A 190 19.18 18.17 -5.23
CA LEU A 190 18.57 17.58 -4.03
C LEU A 190 17.05 17.74 -4.01
N LEU A 191 16.55 18.88 -4.50
CA LEU A 191 15.13 19.15 -4.62
C LEU A 191 14.73 19.05 -6.08
N LYS A 192 13.52 18.54 -6.33
CA LYS A 192 12.92 18.49 -7.66
C LYS A 192 11.52 19.08 -7.61
N GLU A 193 11.28 19.97 -8.56
CA GLU A 193 9.95 20.48 -8.88
C GLU A 193 9.32 19.54 -9.90
N MET A 194 8.10 19.09 -9.62
CA MET A 194 7.37 18.14 -10.46
C MET A 194 5.86 18.29 -10.24
N THR A 195 5.07 17.62 -11.05
CA THR A 195 3.63 17.46 -10.78
C THR A 195 3.37 16.24 -9.89
N VAL A 196 2.18 16.15 -9.32
CA VAL A 196 1.76 14.93 -8.61
C VAL A 196 1.66 13.72 -9.55
N ALA A 197 1.23 13.94 -10.80
CA ALA A 197 1.25 12.89 -11.82
C ALA A 197 2.67 12.35 -12.03
N ASP A 198 3.65 13.23 -12.16
CA ASP A 198 5.07 12.83 -12.31
C ASP A 198 5.53 11.96 -11.15
N LEU A 199 5.22 12.34 -9.90
CA LEU A 199 5.59 11.56 -8.72
C LEU A 199 4.96 10.16 -8.70
N VAL A 200 3.68 10.06 -9.09
CA VAL A 200 2.92 8.81 -8.97
C VAL A 200 3.12 7.90 -10.18
N GLU A 201 2.92 8.44 -11.39
CA GLU A 201 2.94 7.72 -12.65
C GLU A 201 4.35 7.59 -13.23
N GLY A 202 5.23 8.51 -12.88
CA GLY A 202 6.66 8.42 -13.08
C GLY A 202 7.25 9.50 -13.98
N TYR A 203 8.44 9.97 -13.61
CA TYR A 203 9.25 10.92 -14.37
C TYR A 203 10.59 10.30 -14.78
N PRO A 204 11.18 10.71 -15.93
CA PRO A 204 12.46 10.18 -16.38
C PRO A 204 13.61 10.66 -15.50
N PHE A 205 14.52 9.76 -15.17
CA PHE A 205 15.77 10.02 -14.47
C PHE A 205 16.96 9.85 -15.42
N ARG A 206 17.20 10.91 -16.20
CA ARG A 206 18.09 10.92 -17.38
C ARG A 206 19.55 10.58 -17.11
N ILE A 207 19.99 10.63 -15.85
CA ILE A 207 21.35 10.25 -15.47
C ILE A 207 21.60 8.78 -15.81
N LEU A 208 20.59 7.93 -15.63
CA LEU A 208 20.72 6.50 -15.97
C LEU A 208 20.94 6.29 -17.46
N ASP A 209 20.29 7.08 -18.32
CA ASP A 209 20.52 7.00 -19.77
C ASP A 209 21.99 7.29 -20.13
N THR A 210 22.60 8.30 -19.49
CA THR A 210 24.02 8.62 -19.67
C THR A 210 24.91 7.51 -19.15
N ILE A 211 24.60 6.97 -17.98
CA ILE A 211 25.35 5.85 -17.39
C ILE A 211 25.29 4.62 -18.31
N ASP A 212 24.13 4.30 -18.87
CA ASP A 212 23.95 3.21 -19.83
C ASP A 212 24.83 3.42 -21.07
N VAL A 213 24.87 4.64 -21.61
CA VAL A 213 25.73 4.99 -22.76
C VAL A 213 27.21 4.85 -22.41
N LEU A 214 27.63 5.38 -21.26
CA LEU A 214 29.04 5.34 -20.81
C LEU A 214 29.51 3.92 -20.51
N THR A 215 28.62 3.03 -20.08
CA THR A 215 28.99 1.68 -19.67
C THR A 215 28.84 0.62 -20.75
N LYS A 216 28.13 0.90 -21.84
CA LYS A 216 28.08 0.01 -23.02
C LYS A 216 29.46 -0.52 -23.46
N PRO A 217 30.50 0.31 -23.64
CA PRO A 217 31.84 -0.20 -23.97
C PRO A 217 32.45 -1.07 -22.87
N LEU A 218 32.16 -0.78 -21.60
CA LEU A 218 32.67 -1.53 -20.44
C LEU A 218 32.02 -2.90 -20.31
N THR A 219 30.78 -3.06 -20.76
CA THR A 219 30.11 -4.38 -20.78
C THR A 219 30.81 -5.38 -21.70
N TRP A 220 31.48 -4.93 -22.77
CA TRP A 220 32.35 -5.77 -23.60
C TRP A 220 33.46 -6.43 -22.77
N PHE A 221 34.00 -5.69 -21.80
CA PHE A 221 35.08 -6.14 -20.92
C PHE A 221 34.56 -6.90 -19.67
N GLY A 222 33.27 -7.27 -19.63
CA GLY A 222 32.68 -8.06 -18.55
C GLY A 222 32.29 -7.27 -17.30
N ILE A 223 32.36 -5.94 -17.34
CA ILE A 223 31.93 -5.08 -16.22
C ILE A 223 30.43 -4.78 -16.37
N LYS A 224 29.60 -5.32 -15.48
CA LYS A 224 28.16 -5.05 -15.44
C LYS A 224 27.83 -4.11 -14.29
N LEU A 225 27.07 -3.06 -14.58
CA LEU A 225 26.51 -2.22 -13.54
C LEU A 225 25.40 -2.96 -12.78
N PRO A 226 25.18 -2.62 -11.50
CA PRO A 226 24.02 -3.09 -10.78
C PRO A 226 22.74 -2.61 -11.47
N ASP A 227 21.73 -3.49 -11.53
CA ASP A 227 20.38 -3.12 -11.95
C ASP A 227 19.87 -1.99 -11.03
N THR A 228 19.45 -0.90 -11.65
CA THR A 228 18.96 0.30 -10.95
C THR A 228 17.57 0.06 -10.34
N GLY A 229 16.88 -1.01 -10.76
CA GLY A 229 15.51 -1.30 -10.36
C GLY A 229 14.50 -0.28 -10.88
N MET A 230 14.89 0.55 -11.86
CA MET A 230 14.04 1.56 -12.50
C MET A 230 13.78 1.18 -13.96
N PRO A 231 12.70 0.44 -14.26
CA PRO A 231 12.28 0.17 -15.62
C PRO A 231 12.16 1.46 -16.43
N GLN A 232 12.65 1.43 -17.67
CA GLN A 232 12.63 2.58 -18.58
C GLN A 232 13.32 3.84 -18.02
N ASN A 233 14.22 3.69 -17.05
CA ASN A 233 14.91 4.79 -16.38
C ASN A 233 13.94 5.84 -15.81
N LYS A 234 12.74 5.42 -15.39
CA LYS A 234 11.73 6.28 -14.77
C LYS A 234 11.54 5.95 -13.29
N PHE A 235 11.33 7.00 -12.51
CA PHE A 235 10.93 6.87 -11.11
C PHE A 235 9.50 7.34 -10.94
N GLY A 236 8.64 6.48 -10.39
CA GLY A 236 7.30 6.84 -9.93
C GLY A 236 6.77 5.82 -8.92
N LEU A 237 5.97 6.27 -7.96
CA LEU A 237 5.48 5.43 -6.85
C LEU A 237 4.63 4.25 -7.33
N LEU A 238 3.88 4.44 -8.42
CA LEU A 238 3.00 3.46 -9.05
C LEU A 238 3.41 3.11 -10.50
N HIS A 239 4.49 3.72 -11.04
CA HIS A 239 4.93 3.55 -12.43
C HIS A 239 5.01 2.08 -12.87
N VAL A 240 5.50 1.21 -11.99
CA VAL A 240 5.71 -0.23 -12.25
C VAL A 240 4.67 -1.14 -11.59
N LYS A 241 3.61 -0.56 -11.01
CA LYS A 241 2.61 -1.34 -10.26
C LYS A 241 1.36 -1.63 -11.07
N ASN A 242 1.10 -0.85 -12.12
CA ASN A 242 -0.09 -1.01 -12.93
C ASN A 242 0.02 -2.27 -13.80
N PHE A 243 -1.00 -3.14 -13.72
CA PHE A 243 -1.10 -4.41 -14.47
C PHE A 243 0.10 -5.36 -14.31
N THR A 244 0.90 -5.18 -13.27
CA THR A 244 2.12 -5.98 -13.07
C THR A 244 1.82 -7.22 -12.25
N LYS A 245 2.34 -8.37 -12.69
CA LYS A 245 2.20 -9.66 -12.01
C LYS A 245 3.12 -9.73 -10.80
N GLY A 246 2.54 -9.69 -9.60
CA GLY A 246 3.23 -10.03 -8.37
C GLY A 246 3.17 -11.54 -8.13
N GLY A 247 4.26 -12.09 -7.58
CA GLY A 247 4.37 -13.52 -7.25
C GLY A 247 5.42 -14.23 -8.10
N PRO A 248 5.22 -15.52 -8.44
CA PRO A 248 4.02 -16.30 -8.12
C PRO A 248 3.91 -16.53 -6.61
N TYR A 249 2.68 -16.57 -6.11
CA TYR A 249 2.39 -16.92 -4.72
C TYR A 249 1.77 -18.31 -4.67
N GLU A 250 2.07 -19.07 -3.63
CA GLU A 250 1.34 -20.29 -3.29
C GLU A 250 0.78 -20.17 -1.88
N VAL A 251 -0.49 -20.52 -1.72
CA VAL A 251 -1.19 -20.46 -0.42
C VAL A 251 -2.03 -21.71 -0.21
N TYR A 252 -2.26 -22.06 1.05
CA TYR A 252 -3.22 -23.10 1.41
C TYR A 252 -4.66 -22.64 1.16
N THR A 253 -5.48 -23.54 0.64
CA THR A 253 -6.88 -23.25 0.30
C THR A 253 -7.85 -23.33 1.48
N GLY A 254 -7.41 -23.84 2.64
CA GLY A 254 -8.28 -24.16 3.77
C GLY A 254 -8.95 -25.54 3.69
N GLN A 255 -8.63 -26.36 2.69
CA GLN A 255 -9.24 -27.69 2.53
C GLN A 255 -9.03 -28.62 3.75
N GLN A 256 -7.85 -28.57 4.38
CA GLN A 256 -7.51 -29.36 5.56
C GLN A 256 -7.82 -28.65 6.90
N GLY A 257 -8.77 -27.71 6.93
CA GLY A 257 -9.17 -26.99 8.15
C GLY A 257 -8.58 -25.58 8.21
N THR A 258 -7.91 -25.23 9.32
CA THR A 258 -7.64 -23.81 9.69
C THR A 258 -6.58 -23.09 8.85
N LYS A 259 -5.87 -23.79 7.96
CA LYS A 259 -4.85 -23.19 7.08
C LYS A 259 -5.50 -22.53 5.87
N PHE A 260 -6.30 -21.49 6.08
CA PHE A 260 -6.90 -20.71 5.00
C PHE A 260 -5.98 -19.53 4.62
N LEU A 261 -5.61 -19.44 3.34
CA LEU A 261 -4.75 -18.39 2.76
C LEU A 261 -3.39 -18.21 3.45
N LYS A 262 -2.94 -19.21 4.20
CA LYS A 262 -1.59 -19.23 4.78
C LYS A 262 -0.58 -19.40 3.65
N PHE A 263 0.41 -18.53 3.60
CA PHE A 263 1.50 -18.60 2.61
C PHE A 263 2.29 -19.90 2.71
N ILE A 264 2.56 -20.48 1.54
CA ILE A 264 3.43 -21.64 1.33
C ILE A 264 4.74 -21.16 0.73
N SER A 265 4.68 -20.43 -0.39
CA SER A 265 5.87 -19.95 -1.11
C SER A 265 5.63 -18.60 -1.80
N TYR A 266 6.73 -17.90 -2.06
CA TYR A 266 6.78 -16.69 -2.88
C TYR A 266 7.96 -16.80 -3.84
N GLN A 267 7.72 -16.64 -5.15
CA GLN A 267 8.75 -16.82 -6.17
C GLN A 267 9.46 -18.17 -6.09
N ASP A 268 8.69 -19.22 -5.78
CA ASP A 268 9.17 -20.59 -5.63
C ASP A 268 10.24 -20.75 -4.53
N LYS A 269 10.24 -19.84 -3.55
CA LYS A 269 11.08 -19.84 -2.35
C LYS A 269 10.24 -19.84 -1.07
#